data_AF-A0AAF0A0X0-F1
#
_entry.id   AF-A0AAF0A0X0-F1
#
_cell.length_a   1.000
_cell.length_b   1.000
_cell.length_c   1.000
_cell.angle_alpha   90.00
_cell.angle_beta   90.00
_cell.angle_gamma   90.00
#
_symmetry.space_group_name_H-M   'P 1'
#
loop_
_entity.id
_entity.type
_entity.pdbx_description
1 polymer ?
#
loop_
_entity_poly.entity_id
_entity_poly.type
_entity_poly.pdbx_seq_one_letter_code
_entity_poly.pdbx_strand_id
1 'polypeptide(L)'
;MVKGQRVVCINDTFPDMIRAIYKQLPTKGETYTIREVFLGREKVVKGGDSATVGLLLAEINNPPDPFHAEKQELGFSSERFAPLEELPPEEAYAEAEGEFELVGPGGGDGGDPGKAPLKWDLN
;
A
#
# COMPACT_ATOMS: atom_id res chain seq x y z
N MET A 1 -14.81 5.64 -3.06
CA MET A 1 -13.48 6.27 -3.19
C MET A 1 -13.64 7.76 -3.37
N VAL A 2 -12.79 8.57 -2.75
CA VAL A 2 -12.91 10.04 -2.74
C VAL A 2 -11.56 10.71 -3.02
N LYS A 3 -11.59 11.95 -3.52
CA LYS A 3 -10.38 12.76 -3.71
C LYS A 3 -9.64 12.95 -2.38
N GLY A 4 -8.32 12.82 -2.41
CA GLY A 4 -7.44 12.91 -1.24
C GLY A 4 -7.24 11.59 -0.49
N GLN A 5 -8.04 10.56 -0.75
CA GLN A 5 -7.90 9.26 -0.11
C GLN A 5 -6.64 8.52 -0.59
N ARG A 6 -5.94 7.89 0.36
CA ARG A 6 -4.85 6.96 0.06
C ARG A 6 -5.39 5.57 -0.28
N VAL A 7 -4.83 4.98 -1.32
CA VAL A 7 -5.23 3.66 -1.82
C VAL A 7 -4.00 2.84 -2.18
N VAL A 8 -4.06 1.52 -2.02
CA VAL A 8 -3.03 0.59 -2.47
C VAL A 8 -3.45 -0.05 -3.79
N CYS A 9 -2.52 -0.19 -4.74
CA CYS A 9 -2.78 -0.93 -5.97
C CYS A 9 -2.79 -2.44 -5.68
N ILE A 10 -3.92 -3.09 -5.97
CA ILE A 10 -4.09 -4.55 -5.77
C ILE A 10 -4.00 -5.34 -7.07
N ASN A 11 -4.10 -4.67 -8.22
CA ASN A 11 -4.05 -5.29 -9.55
C ASN A 11 -3.34 -4.39 -10.59
N ASP A 12 -2.09 -4.72 -10.86
CA ASP A 12 -1.21 -4.09 -11.86
C ASP A 12 -1.15 -4.85 -13.20
N THR A 13 -2.11 -5.74 -13.45
CA THR A 13 -2.17 -6.48 -14.72
C THR A 13 -2.86 -5.61 -15.78
N PHE A 14 -2.06 -5.12 -16.73
CA PHE A 14 -2.53 -4.30 -17.86
C PHE A 14 -2.33 -5.04 -19.21
N PRO A 15 -3.31 -4.96 -20.14
CA PRO A 15 -3.15 -5.42 -21.51
C PRO A 15 -2.04 -4.66 -22.25
N ASP A 16 -1.43 -5.28 -23.26
CA ASP A 16 -0.30 -4.69 -24.01
C ASP A 16 -0.65 -3.34 -24.65
N MET A 17 -1.88 -3.18 -25.15
CA MET A 17 -2.35 -1.90 -25.70
C MET A 17 -2.30 -0.77 -24.67
N ILE A 18 -2.65 -1.05 -23.41
CA ILE A 18 -2.59 -0.07 -22.32
C ILE A 18 -1.14 0.28 -22.00
N ARG A 19 -0.24 -0.71 -21.98
CA ARG A 19 1.19 -0.49 -21.77
C ARG A 19 1.82 0.37 -22.87
N ALA A 20 1.27 0.36 -24.08
CA ALA A 20 1.77 1.16 -25.19
C ALA A 20 1.35 2.64 -25.12
N ILE A 21 0.21 2.97 -24.49
CA ILE A 21 -0.33 4.34 -24.46
C ILE A 21 -0.10 5.06 -23.13
N TYR A 22 0.05 4.31 -22.02
CA TYR A 22 0.33 4.88 -20.70
C TYR A 22 1.82 5.17 -20.55
N LYS A 23 2.16 6.33 -20.01
CA LYS A 23 3.55 6.68 -19.67
C LYS A 23 3.99 5.96 -18.39
N GLN A 24 3.07 5.86 -17.42
CA GLN A 24 3.30 5.25 -16.12
C GLN A 24 2.07 4.43 -15.72
N LEU A 25 2.35 3.29 -15.09
CA LEU A 25 1.35 2.36 -14.59
C LEU A 25 1.56 2.14 -13.09
N PRO A 26 0.50 2.00 -12.29
CA PRO A 26 0.62 1.68 -10.89
C PRO A 26 1.15 0.26 -10.72
N THR A 27 1.95 0.05 -9.67
CA THR A 27 2.56 -1.23 -9.32
C THR A 27 1.83 -1.85 -8.15
N LYS A 28 1.58 -3.15 -8.18
CA LYS A 28 0.88 -3.84 -7.09
C LYS A 28 1.65 -3.70 -5.77
N GLY A 29 0.94 -3.39 -4.69
CA GLY A 29 1.48 -3.16 -3.35
C GLY A 29 1.89 -1.71 -3.08
N GLU A 30 2.06 -0.89 -4.11
CA GLU A 30 2.38 0.52 -3.94
C GLU A 30 1.16 1.34 -3.55
N THR A 31 1.40 2.38 -2.76
CA THR A 31 0.37 3.31 -2.29
C THR A 31 0.33 4.56 -3.14
N TYR A 32 -0.87 5.03 -3.43
CA TYR A 32 -1.15 6.20 -4.23
C TYR A 32 -2.23 7.07 -3.58
N THR A 33 -2.26 8.35 -3.95
CA THR A 33 -3.25 9.31 -3.48
C THR A 33 -4.20 9.68 -4.60
N ILE A 34 -5.51 9.61 -4.36
CA ILE A 34 -6.51 9.98 -5.37
C ILE A 34 -6.48 11.50 -5.60
N ARG A 35 -6.05 11.92 -6.79
CA ARG A 35 -6.08 13.32 -7.24
C ARG A 35 -7.46 13.73 -7.74
N GLU A 36 -8.15 12.83 -8.44
CA GLU A 36 -9.47 13.08 -9.00
C GLU A 36 -10.25 11.78 -9.20
N VAL A 37 -11.58 11.85 -9.07
CA VAL A 37 -12.51 10.75 -9.33
C VAL A 37 -13.43 11.20 -10.46
N PHE A 38 -13.55 10.41 -11.51
CA PHE A 38 -14.39 10.72 -12.67
C PHE A 38 -15.22 9.50 -13.08
N LEU A 39 -16.30 9.74 -13.81
CA LEU A 39 -17.11 8.67 -14.38
C LEU A 39 -16.51 8.25 -15.73
N GLY A 40 -15.95 7.04 -15.78
CA GLY A 40 -15.51 6.40 -17.01
C GLY A 40 -16.70 6.00 -17.88
N ARG A 41 -16.60 6.24 -19.19
CA ARG A 41 -17.57 5.74 -20.18
C ARG A 41 -17.03 4.46 -20.80
N GLU A 42 -17.75 3.36 -20.67
CA GLU A 42 -17.43 2.16 -21.44
C GLU A 42 -18.00 2.32 -22.86
N LYS A 43 -17.08 2.44 -23.84
CA LYS A 43 -17.29 2.48 -25.29
C LYS A 43 -17.81 3.79 -25.93
N VAL A 44 -17.00 4.26 -26.88
CA VAL A 44 -17.32 5.17 -28.00
C VAL A 44 -18.40 4.61 -28.96
N VAL A 45 -18.99 3.44 -28.66
CA VAL A 45 -20.02 2.78 -29.48
C VAL A 45 -21.24 2.46 -28.61
N LYS A 46 -22.28 3.29 -28.79
CA LYS A 46 -23.70 3.10 -28.40
C LYS A 46 -23.95 2.31 -27.10
N GLY A 47 -24.10 3.05 -26.00
CA GLY A 47 -25.06 2.73 -24.93
C GLY A 47 -24.86 1.40 -24.19
N GLY A 48 -23.74 1.25 -23.48
CA GLY A 48 -23.63 0.29 -22.39
C GLY A 48 -23.96 0.98 -21.06
N ASP A 49 -24.92 0.42 -20.31
CA ASP A 49 -25.41 0.96 -19.01
C ASP A 49 -24.41 0.78 -17.83
N SER A 50 -23.14 0.42 -18.08
CA SER A 50 -22.10 0.27 -17.06
C SER A 50 -21.22 1.53 -17.00
N ALA A 51 -21.46 2.37 -15.99
CA ALA A 51 -20.54 3.45 -15.65
C ALA A 51 -19.42 2.91 -14.75
N THR A 52 -18.17 3.04 -15.18
CA THR A 52 -17.01 2.66 -14.37
C THR A 52 -16.49 3.88 -13.61
N VAL A 53 -15.97 3.69 -12.40
CA VAL A 53 -15.34 4.79 -11.66
C VAL A 53 -13.86 4.85 -12.04
N GLY A 54 -13.45 5.96 -12.64
CA GLY A 54 -12.07 6.24 -13.01
C GLY A 54 -11.37 7.11 -11.97
N LEU A 55 -10.08 6.86 -11.77
CA LEU A 55 -9.21 7.57 -10.82
C LEU A 55 -8.02 8.19 -11.53
N LEU A 56 -7.68 9.42 -11.16
CA LEU A 56 -6.37 10.00 -11.38
C LEU A 56 -5.59 9.97 -10.07
N LEU A 57 -4.31 9.61 -10.14
CA LEU A 57 -3.42 9.54 -9.00
C LEU A 57 -2.54 10.79 -8.93
N ALA A 58 -2.11 11.18 -7.73
CA ALA A 58 -1.25 12.34 -7.54
C ALA A 58 0.19 12.06 -7.99
N GLU A 59 0.65 10.83 -7.79
CA GLU A 59 2.00 10.37 -8.07
C GLU A 59 2.21 10.02 -9.56
N ILE A 60 1.11 9.73 -10.27
CA ILE A 60 1.14 9.36 -11.68
C ILE A 60 0.40 10.41 -12.51
N ASN A 61 1.15 11.07 -13.39
CA ASN A 61 0.62 11.94 -14.43
C ASN A 61 0.87 11.33 -15.81
N ASN A 62 -0.22 11.00 -16.51
CA ASN A 62 -0.20 10.41 -17.84
C ASN A 62 -0.56 11.42 -18.92
N PRO A 63 -0.20 11.15 -20.19
CA PRO A 63 -0.66 11.98 -21.29
C PRO A 63 -2.20 11.94 -21.42
N PRO A 64 -2.78 12.94 -22.10
CA PRO A 64 -4.19 12.88 -22.48
C PRO A 64 -4.46 11.67 -23.36
N ASP A 65 -5.65 11.08 -23.21
CA ASP A 65 -6.12 9.95 -24.00
C ASP A 65 -6.19 10.34 -25.49
N PRO A 66 -5.42 9.68 -26.37
CA PRO A 66 -5.42 9.97 -27.79
C PRO A 66 -6.76 9.64 -28.48
N PHE A 67 -7.62 8.85 -27.83
CA PHE A 67 -8.92 8.45 -28.34
C PHE A 67 -10.09 9.26 -27.73
N HIS A 68 -9.82 10.16 -26.78
CA HIS A 68 -10.84 11.00 -26.17
C HIS A 68 -10.89 12.40 -26.82
N ALA A 69 -12.07 12.81 -27.30
CA ALA A 69 -12.25 14.10 -27.97
C ALA A 69 -11.88 15.29 -27.06
N GLU A 70 -12.14 15.18 -25.75
CA GLU A 70 -11.83 16.21 -24.76
C GLU A 70 -10.41 16.09 -24.17
N LYS A 71 -9.57 15.19 -24.71
CA LYS A 71 -8.17 14.98 -24.27
C LYS A 71 -8.05 14.79 -22.75
N GLN A 72 -8.98 14.04 -22.16
CA GLN A 72 -8.95 13.73 -20.74
C GLN A 72 -7.72 12.88 -20.41
N GLU A 73 -7.11 13.10 -19.24
CA GLU A 73 -5.96 12.30 -18.79
C GLU A 73 -6.31 10.80 -18.67
N LEU A 74 -5.39 9.94 -19.09
CA LEU A 74 -5.51 8.48 -18.95
C LEU A 74 -5.49 8.07 -17.47
N GLY A 75 -6.69 7.81 -16.92
CA GLY A 75 -6.87 7.33 -15.55
C GLY A 75 -6.94 5.81 -15.41
N PHE A 76 -7.28 5.35 -14.21
CA PHE A 76 -7.32 3.93 -13.85
C PHE A 76 -8.68 3.54 -13.28
N SER A 77 -9.14 2.31 -13.53
CA SER A 77 -10.35 1.80 -12.86
C SER A 77 -10.14 1.73 -11.35
N SER A 78 -11.13 2.18 -10.58
CA SER A 78 -11.14 2.09 -9.12
C SER A 78 -11.02 0.66 -8.61
N GLU A 79 -11.47 -0.33 -9.37
CA GLU A 79 -11.44 -1.75 -9.00
C GLU A 79 -10.02 -2.31 -8.86
N ARG A 80 -9.01 -1.58 -9.35
CA ARG A 80 -7.59 -1.96 -9.23
C ARG A 80 -6.97 -1.51 -7.91
N PHE A 81 -7.72 -0.81 -7.07
CA PHE A 81 -7.24 -0.22 -5.84
C PHE A 81 -8.10 -0.62 -4.65
N ALA A 82 -7.46 -0.72 -3.49
CA ALA A 82 -8.15 -0.87 -2.20
C ALA A 82 -7.88 0.37 -1.33
N PRO A 83 -8.88 0.90 -0.61
CA PRO A 83 -8.65 1.90 0.42
C PRO A 83 -7.64 1.42 1.47
N LEU A 84 -6.72 2.29 1.87
CA LEU A 84 -5.96 2.06 3.09
C LEU A 84 -6.81 2.51 4.27
N GLU A 85 -7.05 1.60 5.23
CA GLU A 85 -7.63 1.97 6.52
C GLU A 85 -6.60 2.82 7.28
N GLU A 86 -6.94 4.09 7.53
CA GLU A 86 -6.18 4.92 8.45
C GLU A 86 -6.61 4.52 9.85
N LEU A 87 -5.76 3.77 10.56
CA LEU A 87 -5.99 3.50 11.98
C LEU A 87 -6.10 4.85 12.70
N PRO A 88 -7.08 5.01 13.61
CA PRO A 88 -7.15 6.21 14.43
C PRO A 88 -5.80 6.42 15.15
N PRO A 89 -5.37 7.67 15.35
CA PRO A 89 -4.03 7.98 15.85
C PRO A 89 -3.70 7.38 17.21
N GLU A 90 -4.67 6.82 17.94
CA GLU A 90 -4.48 6.19 19.25
C GLU A 90 -3.94 4.76 19.17
N GLU A 91 -4.11 4.04 18.05
CA GLU A 91 -3.72 2.62 17.92
C GLU A 91 -2.38 2.40 17.19
N ALA A 92 -1.85 3.41 16.52
CA ALA A 92 -0.58 3.33 15.78
C ALA A 92 0.66 3.12 16.67
N TYR A 93 0.53 3.33 17.99
CA TYR A 93 1.64 3.19 18.94
C TYR A 93 1.73 1.81 19.61
N ALA A 94 0.71 0.94 19.44
CA ALA A 94 0.67 -0.35 20.14
C ALA A 94 1.42 -1.47 19.41
N GLU A 95 1.58 -1.39 18.09
CA GLU A 95 2.19 -2.47 17.30
C GLU A 95 3.72 -2.39 17.17
N ALA A 96 4.35 -1.30 17.59
CA ALA A 96 5.82 -1.16 17.55
C ALA A 96 6.53 -1.80 18.76
N GLU A 97 5.82 -2.12 19.85
CA GLU A 97 6.41 -2.61 21.11
C GLU A 97 6.03 -4.05 21.47
N GLY A 98 5.64 -4.87 20.48
CA GLY A 98 5.21 -6.26 20.69
C GLY A 98 6.26 -7.35 20.44
N GLU A 99 7.42 -7.02 19.86
CA GLU A 99 8.44 -8.00 19.45
C GLU A 99 9.75 -7.85 20.24
N PHE A 100 9.67 -7.75 21.57
CA PHE A 100 10.82 -8.01 22.45
C PHE A 100 10.36 -8.43 23.86
N GLU A 101 10.08 -9.73 24.05
CA GLU A 101 10.43 -10.52 25.23
C GLU A 101 9.53 -11.77 25.35
N LEU A 102 10.13 -12.95 25.17
CA LEU A 102 9.90 -14.07 26.07
C LEU A 102 11.26 -14.66 26.45
N VAL A 103 11.78 -14.13 27.56
CA VAL A 103 12.83 -14.75 28.37
C VAL A 103 12.32 -16.11 28.90
N GLY A 104 13.16 -17.14 28.81
CA GLY A 104 13.00 -18.35 29.61
C GLY A 104 14.36 -18.87 30.08
N PRO A 105 14.71 -18.76 31.38
CA PRO A 105 15.83 -19.52 31.94
C PRO A 105 15.29 -20.86 32.41
N GLY A 106 15.43 -21.89 31.58
CA GLY A 106 15.20 -23.28 31.97
C GLY A 106 16.46 -23.88 32.58
N GLY A 107 16.41 -24.25 33.86
CA GLY A 107 17.54 -24.74 34.64
C GLY A 107 18.14 -26.07 34.16
N GLY A 108 19.43 -26.23 34.46
CA GLY A 108 20.18 -27.48 34.41
C GLY A 108 21.09 -27.56 35.64
N ASP A 109 20.65 -28.33 36.61
CA ASP A 109 21.40 -28.81 37.76
C ASP A 109 22.56 -29.72 37.30
N GLY A 110 23.77 -29.46 37.79
CA GLY A 110 24.98 -30.24 37.47
C GLY A 110 26.18 -29.67 38.22
N GLY A 111 26.43 -30.21 39.41
CA GLY A 111 27.42 -29.69 40.36
C GLY A 111 28.89 -29.70 39.87
N ASP A 112 29.63 -28.71 40.37
CA ASP A 112 31.10 -28.72 40.45
C ASP A 112 31.52 -28.00 41.76
N PRO A 113 32.07 -28.70 42.77
CA PRO A 113 32.54 -28.09 44.01
C PRO A 113 33.99 -27.61 43.83
N GLY A 114 34.20 -26.56 43.03
CA GLY A 114 35.56 -26.28 42.52
C GLY A 114 36.09 -24.85 42.52
N LYS A 115 35.29 -23.79 42.70
CA LYS A 115 35.81 -22.42 42.59
C LYS A 115 35.27 -21.48 43.67
N ALA A 116 36.18 -21.05 44.54
CA ALA A 116 35.99 -20.04 45.57
C ALA A 116 35.50 -18.71 44.97
N PRO A 117 34.63 -17.95 45.68
CA PRO A 117 34.25 -16.62 45.23
C PRO A 117 35.42 -15.64 45.44
N LEU A 118 35.71 -14.87 44.39
CA LEU A 118 36.67 -13.76 44.44
C LEU A 118 36.11 -12.67 45.37
N LYS A 119 36.66 -12.59 46.60
CA LYS A 119 36.46 -11.45 47.49
C LYS A 119 37.13 -10.23 46.84
N TRP A 120 36.37 -9.17 46.65
CA TRP A 120 36.94 -7.84 46.43
C TRP A 120 37.03 -7.20 47.81
N ASP A 121 38.21 -7.24 48.39
CA ASP A 121 38.51 -6.59 49.66
C ASP A 121 38.33 -5.07 49.52
N LEU A 122 37.44 -4.51 50.33
CA LEU A 122 37.50 -3.11 50.71
C LEU A 122 38.18 -3.03 52.08
N ASN A 123 39.38 -2.44 52.06
CA ASN A 123 40.26 -2.03 53.17
C ASN A 123 41.04 -3.14 53.92
#